data_AF-A0A6A6C8M8-F1
#
_entry.id   AF-A0A6A6C8M8-F1
#
_cell.length_a   1.000
_cell.length_b   1.000
_cell.length_c   1.000
_cell.angle_alpha   90.00
_cell.angle_beta   90.00
_cell.angle_gamma   90.00
#
_symmetry.space_group_name_H-M   'P 1'
#
loop_
_entity.id
_entity.type
_entity.pdbx_description
1 polymer ?
#
loop_
_entity_poly.entity_id
_entity_poly.type
_entity_poly.pdbx_seq_one_letter_code
_entity_poly.pdbx_strand_id
1 'polypeptide(L)'
;MSGQAAEDEISSPTTNAVEEKPVSPLVEPQCPDGGLQAWLQVLGSWMMIFNTWGILNTFGDYQTYYESGRIFHASSSDISWIRSIQSFMVFATGALIGPIYDRGHLRLLLIMGVFGVVFGHMMLSLCHTFWEALLAQGFVVGIGGGCLFVPSLAILSPYFNTRLGLAIGLAASGSSIGGIIYPVMFAKLIDQVGFGWTTRIIGFAALATLLVPICVSRMLTKPGRVRKLLDMTAFTDGPFMLCVFGCFFGFAGIYVAFFYVPFFASSSGFWSASKSLYLVCILNTGSFFGRTLPNWLLLWSGLQNLGLATNVTCSS
;
A
#
# COMPACT_ATOMS: atom_id res chain seq x y z
N MET A 1 59.18 35.59 -62.60
CA MET A 1 58.27 36.74 -62.43
C MET A 1 56.90 36.32 -62.90
N SER A 2 55.86 36.56 -62.08
CA SER A 2 54.43 36.74 -62.40
C SER A 2 53.77 35.75 -63.38
N GLY A 3 52.68 35.05 -63.09
CA GLY A 3 51.53 35.42 -62.27
C GLY A 3 50.26 35.48 -63.14
N GLN A 4 49.27 34.65 -62.77
CA GLN A 4 47.80 34.75 -62.97
C GLN A 4 47.12 34.51 -64.34
N ALA A 5 46.24 33.49 -64.37
CA ALA A 5 44.79 33.53 -64.67
C ALA A 5 44.25 32.07 -64.60
N ALA A 6 43.50 31.68 -63.56
CA ALA A 6 42.04 31.74 -63.42
C ALA A 6 41.30 30.60 -64.15
N GLU A 7 40.90 29.55 -63.41
CA GLU A 7 39.84 28.61 -63.78
C GLU A 7 38.86 28.47 -62.61
N ASP A 8 37.58 28.56 -62.95
CA ASP A 8 36.41 28.48 -62.07
C ASP A 8 36.23 27.07 -61.50
N GLU A 9 35.98 26.96 -60.18
CA GLU A 9 35.41 25.77 -59.57
C GLU A 9 34.20 26.09 -58.68
N ILE A 10 33.21 25.22 -58.82
CA ILE A 10 31.82 25.29 -58.36
C ILE A 10 31.73 25.22 -56.83
N SER A 11 30.93 26.12 -56.27
CA SER A 11 30.64 26.26 -54.83
C SER A 11 29.92 25.04 -54.24
N SER A 12 30.48 24.47 -53.16
CA SER A 12 29.82 23.54 -52.23
C SER A 12 29.09 24.31 -51.10
N PRO A 13 27.93 23.83 -50.59
CA PRO A 13 27.29 24.48 -49.46
C PRO A 13 27.90 24.02 -48.14
N THR A 14 28.21 25.01 -47.31
CA THR A 14 28.85 24.92 -45.99
C THR A 14 27.97 24.17 -44.99
N THR A 15 28.47 23.06 -44.45
CA THR A 15 27.90 22.38 -43.28
C THR A 15 28.18 23.23 -42.04
N ASN A 16 27.14 23.90 -41.51
CA ASN A 16 27.19 24.52 -40.19
C ASN A 16 27.26 23.43 -39.12
N ALA A 17 28.46 23.18 -38.59
CA ALA A 17 28.65 22.37 -37.40
C ALA A 17 28.04 23.12 -36.20
N VAL A 18 26.93 22.61 -35.68
CA VAL A 18 26.37 23.03 -34.40
C VAL A 18 27.28 22.50 -33.31
N GLU A 19 28.01 23.39 -32.66
CA GLU A 19 28.84 23.11 -31.50
C GLU A 19 27.94 22.65 -30.34
N GLU A 20 27.93 21.35 -30.07
CA GLU A 20 27.14 20.73 -29.01
C GLU A 20 27.75 21.09 -27.65
N LYS A 21 27.09 22.00 -26.91
CA LYS A 21 27.46 22.34 -25.54
C LYS A 21 27.50 21.06 -24.69
N PRO A 22 28.57 20.82 -23.90
CA PRO A 22 28.62 19.64 -23.05
C PRO A 22 27.46 19.66 -22.06
N VAL A 23 26.63 18.62 -22.12
CA VAL A 23 25.56 18.36 -21.16
C VAL A 23 26.21 18.23 -19.79
N SER A 24 26.01 19.23 -18.94
CA SER A 24 26.36 19.15 -17.51
C SER A 24 25.81 17.82 -16.98
N PRO A 25 26.60 17.01 -16.24
CA PRO A 25 26.08 15.81 -15.62
C PRO A 25 24.90 16.23 -14.74
N LEU A 26 23.72 15.69 -15.04
CA LEU A 26 22.55 15.83 -14.18
C LEU A 26 22.99 15.31 -12.81
N VAL A 27 23.15 16.22 -11.85
CA VAL A 27 23.37 15.83 -10.45
C VAL A 27 22.14 15.01 -10.07
N GLU A 28 22.27 13.68 -10.07
CA GLU A 28 21.23 12.82 -9.54
C GLU A 28 20.94 13.31 -8.11
N PRO A 29 19.69 13.65 -7.77
CA PRO A 29 19.38 14.13 -6.44
C PRO A 29 19.84 13.08 -5.44
N GLN A 30 20.88 13.42 -4.68
CA GLN A 30 21.44 12.52 -3.68
C GLN A 30 20.31 12.07 -2.75
N CYS A 31 20.13 10.76 -2.66
CA CYS A 31 19.16 10.16 -1.77
C CYS A 31 19.44 10.66 -0.33
N PRO A 32 18.49 11.34 0.33
CA PRO A 32 18.74 11.93 1.64
C PRO A 32 19.09 10.91 2.74
N ASP A 33 18.62 9.66 2.61
CA ASP A 33 18.82 8.53 3.54
C ASP A 33 18.55 8.90 5.03
N GLY A 34 17.70 9.90 5.25
CA GLY A 34 17.43 10.48 6.56
C GLY A 34 16.94 11.94 6.49
N GLY A 35 16.92 12.59 7.67
CA GLY A 35 16.40 13.95 7.84
C GLY A 35 14.90 14.00 8.13
N LEU A 36 14.44 15.13 8.67
CA LEU A 36 13.05 15.31 9.10
C LEU A 36 12.07 15.05 7.96
N GLN A 37 12.35 15.57 6.75
CA GLN A 37 11.45 15.40 5.61
C GLN A 37 11.31 13.94 5.17
N ALA A 38 12.39 13.14 5.20
CA ALA A 38 12.35 11.73 4.84
C ALA A 38 11.55 10.92 5.88
N TRP A 39 11.76 11.17 7.17
CA TRP A 39 10.99 10.52 8.23
C TRP A 39 9.51 10.94 8.26
N LEU A 40 9.20 12.17 7.87
CA LEU A 40 7.81 12.61 7.66
C LEU A 40 7.15 11.84 6.50
N GLN A 41 7.90 11.43 5.47
CA GLN A 41 7.35 10.54 4.43
C GLN A 41 7.02 9.16 5.00
N VAL A 42 7.90 8.61 5.86
CA VAL A 42 7.63 7.34 6.57
C VAL A 42 6.37 7.45 7.41
N LEU A 43 6.18 8.55 8.15
CA LEU A 43 4.96 8.80 8.92
C LEU A 43 3.71 8.89 8.02
N GLY A 44 3.79 9.59 6.89
CA GLY A 44 2.71 9.67 5.92
C GLY A 44 2.35 8.28 5.35
N SER A 45 3.34 7.51 4.95
CA SER A 45 3.19 6.12 4.50
C SER A 45 2.61 5.20 5.57
N TRP A 46 3.07 5.36 6.81
CA TRP A 46 2.53 4.64 7.96
C TRP A 46 1.04 4.90 8.14
N MET A 47 0.61 6.17 8.10
CA MET A 47 -0.80 6.55 8.23
C MET A 47 -1.65 6.04 7.06
N MET A 48 -1.13 6.06 5.84
CA MET A 48 -1.81 5.49 4.67
C MET A 48 -2.02 3.98 4.82
N ILE A 49 -0.97 3.22 5.19
CA ILE A 49 -1.00 1.77 5.37
C ILE A 49 -1.86 1.38 6.58
N PHE A 50 -1.78 2.14 7.68
CA PHE A 50 -2.62 1.99 8.86
C PHE A 50 -4.10 1.97 8.50
N ASN A 51 -4.52 2.91 7.65
CA ASN A 51 -5.91 3.01 7.20
C ASN A 51 -6.28 1.92 6.19
N THR A 52 -5.48 1.71 5.15
CA THR A 52 -5.82 0.73 4.10
C THR A 52 -5.94 -0.68 4.66
N TRP A 53 -4.87 -1.17 5.31
CA TRP A 53 -4.84 -2.54 5.80
C TRP A 53 -5.57 -2.72 7.13
N GLY A 54 -5.61 -1.68 7.98
CA GLY A 54 -6.39 -1.73 9.22
C GLY A 54 -7.89 -1.89 8.96
N ILE A 55 -8.43 -1.12 8.00
CA ILE A 55 -9.83 -1.23 7.59
C ILE A 55 -10.10 -2.60 6.94
N LEU A 56 -9.21 -3.08 6.06
CA LEU A 56 -9.33 -4.43 5.46
C LEU A 56 -9.37 -5.54 6.52
N ASN A 57 -8.56 -5.43 7.57
CA ASN A 57 -8.55 -6.41 8.66
C ASN A 57 -9.84 -6.39 9.50
N THR A 58 -10.43 -5.21 9.66
CA THR A 58 -11.72 -5.01 10.38
C THR A 58 -12.90 -5.66 9.68
N PHE A 59 -12.76 -6.05 8.41
CA PHE A 59 -13.83 -6.75 7.70
C PHE A 59 -14.30 -8.02 8.44
N GLY A 60 -13.43 -8.69 9.20
CA GLY A 60 -13.85 -9.85 10.01
C GLY A 60 -15.01 -9.52 10.95
N ASP A 61 -14.94 -8.39 11.64
CA ASP A 61 -16.01 -7.93 12.54
C ASP A 61 -17.26 -7.48 11.78
N TYR A 62 -17.07 -6.81 10.63
CA TYR A 62 -18.18 -6.47 9.73
C TYR A 62 -18.91 -7.72 9.23
N GLN A 63 -18.17 -8.77 8.86
CA GLN A 63 -18.74 -10.04 8.40
C GLN A 63 -19.60 -10.68 9.49
N THR A 64 -19.08 -10.82 10.71
CA THR A 64 -19.85 -11.36 11.84
C THR A 64 -21.10 -10.51 12.11
N TYR A 65 -21.00 -9.19 11.98
CA TYR A 65 -22.16 -8.31 12.14
C TYR A 65 -23.19 -8.48 11.01
N TYR A 66 -22.77 -8.60 9.76
CA TYR A 66 -23.67 -8.83 8.63
C TYR A 66 -24.36 -10.21 8.72
N GLU A 67 -23.64 -11.25 9.15
CA GLU A 67 -24.18 -12.60 9.36
C GLU A 67 -25.22 -12.65 10.48
N SER A 68 -25.19 -11.69 11.42
CA SER A 68 -26.22 -11.58 12.48
C SER A 68 -27.61 -11.22 11.95
N GLY A 69 -27.74 -10.79 10.68
CA GLY A 69 -29.01 -10.45 10.06
C GLY A 69 -29.60 -9.10 10.52
N ARG A 70 -28.87 -8.31 11.31
CA ARG A 70 -29.37 -7.03 11.88
C ARG A 70 -29.59 -5.92 10.85
N ILE A 71 -28.89 -5.97 9.71
CA ILE A 71 -29.03 -4.98 8.62
C ILE A 71 -29.77 -5.62 7.44
N PHE A 72 -29.27 -6.75 6.96
CA PHE A 72 -29.85 -7.51 5.85
C PHE A 72 -29.61 -9.01 6.07
N HIS A 73 -30.43 -9.85 5.43
CA HIS A 73 -30.22 -11.29 5.38
C HIS A 73 -29.51 -11.66 4.08
N ALA A 74 -28.29 -12.20 4.20
CA ALA A 74 -27.49 -12.72 3.10
C ALA A 74 -26.70 -13.93 3.58
N SER A 75 -26.28 -14.81 2.67
CA SER A 75 -25.44 -15.95 3.05
C SER A 75 -24.02 -15.49 3.42
N SER A 76 -23.30 -16.25 4.25
CA SER A 76 -21.88 -16.00 4.54
C SER A 76 -21.03 -15.92 3.27
N SER A 77 -21.37 -16.72 2.25
CA SER A 77 -20.70 -16.68 0.94
C SER A 77 -20.92 -15.33 0.25
N ASP A 78 -22.15 -14.82 0.23
CA ASP A 78 -22.46 -13.52 -0.36
C ASP A 78 -21.76 -12.38 0.37
N ILE A 79 -21.76 -12.41 1.70
CA ILE A 79 -21.08 -11.41 2.52
C ILE A 79 -19.57 -11.40 2.24
N SER A 80 -18.95 -12.57 2.08
CA SER A 80 -17.52 -12.68 1.77
C SER A 80 -17.13 -12.03 0.44
N TRP A 81 -18.04 -11.90 -0.52
CA TRP A 81 -17.79 -11.20 -1.78
C TRP A 81 -17.45 -9.73 -1.57
N ILE A 82 -17.99 -9.08 -0.54
CA ILE A 82 -17.69 -7.68 -0.22
C ILE A 82 -16.19 -7.53 0.03
N ARG A 83 -15.59 -8.41 0.85
CA ARG A 83 -14.15 -8.40 1.14
C ARG A 83 -13.31 -8.74 -0.07
N SER A 84 -13.72 -9.75 -0.83
CA SER A 84 -13.00 -10.21 -2.02
C SER A 84 -12.91 -9.09 -3.05
N ILE A 85 -14.04 -8.42 -3.29
CA ILE A 85 -14.11 -7.26 -4.20
C ILE A 85 -13.33 -6.08 -3.63
N GLN A 86 -13.43 -5.78 -2.33
CA GLN A 86 -12.63 -4.73 -1.69
C GLN A 86 -11.13 -4.95 -1.91
N SER A 87 -10.65 -6.16 -1.62
CA SER A 87 -9.23 -6.51 -1.76
C SER A 87 -8.79 -6.46 -3.21
N PHE A 88 -9.60 -7.00 -4.12
CA PHE A 88 -9.36 -6.91 -5.56
C PHE A 88 -9.27 -5.46 -6.04
N MET A 89 -10.20 -4.59 -5.62
CA MET A 89 -10.23 -3.19 -6.01
C MET A 89 -9.02 -2.41 -5.50
N VAL A 90 -8.51 -2.70 -4.29
CA VAL A 90 -7.28 -2.08 -3.78
C VAL A 90 -6.10 -2.36 -4.71
N PHE A 91 -5.91 -3.63 -5.13
CA PHE A 91 -4.81 -4.00 -6.01
C PHE A 91 -5.02 -3.57 -7.46
N ALA A 92 -6.22 -3.77 -8.01
CA ALA A 92 -6.56 -3.40 -9.38
C ALA A 92 -6.43 -1.88 -9.60
N THR A 93 -6.97 -1.09 -8.67
CA THR A 93 -6.84 0.38 -8.73
C THR A 93 -5.38 0.79 -8.55
N GLY A 94 -4.63 0.11 -7.68
CA GLY A 94 -3.19 0.33 -7.55
C GLY A 94 -2.42 0.19 -8.87
N ALA A 95 -2.69 -0.87 -9.64
CA ALA A 95 -2.09 -1.07 -10.96
C ALA A 95 -2.39 0.09 -11.93
N LEU A 96 -3.62 0.62 -11.92
CA LEU A 96 -4.02 1.76 -12.74
C LEU A 96 -3.39 3.07 -12.30
N ILE A 97 -3.13 3.22 -11.00
CA ILE A 97 -2.67 4.46 -10.37
C ILE A 97 -1.15 4.65 -10.44
N GLY A 98 -0.38 3.57 -10.56
CA GLY A 98 1.08 3.64 -10.72
C GLY A 98 1.54 4.67 -11.75
N PRO A 99 1.06 4.63 -13.01
CA PRO A 99 1.41 5.63 -14.03
C PRO A 99 0.96 7.06 -13.69
N ILE A 100 -0.16 7.22 -12.97
CA ILE A 100 -0.67 8.54 -12.55
C ILE A 100 0.25 9.13 -11.47
N TYR A 101 0.70 8.30 -10.54
CA TYR A 101 1.71 8.65 -9.55
C TYR A 101 3.02 9.04 -10.23
N ASP A 102 3.50 8.26 -11.20
CA ASP A 102 4.74 8.54 -11.92
C ASP A 102 4.71 9.86 -12.70
N ARG A 103 3.53 10.32 -13.14
CA ARG A 103 3.34 11.65 -13.74
C ARG A 103 3.40 12.81 -12.73
N GLY A 104 3.53 12.51 -11.44
CA GLY A 104 3.67 13.50 -10.37
C GLY A 104 2.35 13.91 -9.70
N HIS A 105 1.26 13.18 -9.91
CA HIS A 105 -0.06 13.54 -9.36
C HIS A 105 -0.30 13.00 -7.94
N LEU A 106 0.71 13.02 -7.07
CA LEU A 106 0.63 12.51 -5.70
C LEU A 106 -0.56 13.10 -4.92
N ARG A 107 -0.70 14.44 -4.91
CA ARG A 107 -1.77 15.11 -4.14
C ARG A 107 -3.17 14.73 -4.61
N LEU A 108 -3.36 14.57 -5.91
CA LEU A 108 -4.63 14.13 -6.48
C LEU A 108 -4.98 12.73 -5.98
N LEU A 109 -4.02 11.80 -6.01
CA LEU A 109 -4.22 10.43 -5.54
C LEU A 109 -4.54 10.38 -4.04
N LEU A 110 -3.86 11.19 -3.23
CA LEU A 110 -4.17 11.30 -1.81
C LEU A 110 -5.59 11.83 -1.59
N ILE A 111 -5.96 12.95 -2.22
CA ILE A 111 -7.31 13.52 -2.04
C ILE A 111 -8.39 12.54 -2.48
N MET A 112 -8.24 11.91 -3.65
CA MET A 112 -9.19 10.92 -4.15
C MET A 112 -9.26 9.68 -3.25
N GLY A 113 -8.12 9.23 -2.73
CA GLY A 113 -8.04 8.10 -1.83
C GLY A 113 -8.71 8.37 -0.48
N VAL A 114 -8.38 9.49 0.16
CA VAL A 114 -9.00 9.93 1.42
C VAL A 114 -10.49 10.13 1.24
N PHE A 115 -10.90 10.81 0.17
CA PHE A 115 -12.30 10.98 -0.16
C PHE A 115 -13.00 9.62 -0.31
N GLY A 116 -12.47 8.70 -1.11
CA GLY A 116 -13.07 7.37 -1.32
C GLY A 116 -13.20 6.57 -0.02
N VAL A 117 -12.17 6.54 0.83
CA VAL A 117 -12.22 5.82 2.11
C VAL A 117 -13.25 6.43 3.05
N VAL A 118 -13.25 7.75 3.23
CA VAL A 118 -14.14 8.44 4.17
C VAL A 118 -15.58 8.45 3.65
N PHE A 119 -15.80 8.85 2.41
CA PHE A 119 -17.10 8.84 1.76
C PHE A 119 -17.71 7.43 1.76
N GLY A 120 -16.90 6.41 1.43
CA GLY A 120 -17.34 5.01 1.46
C GLY A 120 -17.83 4.58 2.85
N HIS A 121 -17.15 4.96 3.94
CA HIS A 121 -17.63 4.68 5.30
C HIS A 121 -18.87 5.50 5.69
N MET A 122 -18.95 6.77 5.25
CA MET A 122 -20.15 7.59 5.50
C MET A 122 -21.37 7.01 4.77
N MET A 123 -21.21 6.53 3.55
CA MET A 123 -22.28 5.86 2.80
C MET A 123 -22.61 4.50 3.40
N LEU A 124 -21.59 3.73 3.82
CA LEU A 124 -21.78 2.45 4.49
C LEU A 124 -22.65 2.57 5.76
N SER A 125 -22.53 3.70 6.48
CA SER A 125 -23.35 3.97 7.68
C SER A 125 -24.85 4.07 7.42
N LEU A 126 -25.26 4.27 6.16
CA LEU A 126 -26.65 4.43 5.73
C LEU A 126 -27.19 3.18 5.03
N CYS A 127 -26.40 2.11 4.92
CA CYS A 127 -26.80 0.92 4.20
C CYS A 127 -27.84 0.10 4.98
N HIS A 128 -28.85 -0.34 4.24
CA HIS A 128 -29.88 -1.28 4.70
C HIS A 128 -29.91 -2.56 3.86
N THR A 129 -29.24 -2.57 2.70
CA THR A 129 -29.20 -3.74 1.81
C THR A 129 -27.77 -4.19 1.50
N PHE A 130 -27.63 -5.47 1.13
CA PHE A 130 -26.36 -6.08 0.76
C PHE A 130 -25.65 -5.31 -0.39
N TRP A 131 -26.41 -4.91 -1.41
CA TRP A 131 -25.85 -4.22 -2.58
C TRP A 131 -25.29 -2.84 -2.24
N GLU A 132 -25.94 -2.11 -1.33
CA GLU A 132 -25.43 -0.83 -0.85
C GLU A 132 -24.12 -1.02 -0.08
N ALA A 133 -24.04 -2.03 0.79
CA ALA A 133 -22.83 -2.36 1.52
C ALA A 133 -21.70 -2.81 0.57
N LEU A 134 -22.02 -3.59 -0.47
CA LEU A 134 -21.07 -4.02 -1.48
C LEU A 134 -20.50 -2.83 -2.27
N LEU A 135 -21.36 -1.89 -2.68
CA LEU A 135 -20.93 -0.69 -3.41
C LEU A 135 -20.08 0.23 -2.53
N ALA A 136 -20.53 0.53 -1.31
CA ALA A 136 -19.84 1.43 -0.41
C ALA A 136 -18.52 0.84 0.09
N GLN A 137 -18.53 -0.38 0.63
CA GLN A 137 -17.36 -1.00 1.25
C GLN A 137 -16.46 -1.74 0.25
N GLY A 138 -17.05 -2.49 -0.69
CA GLY A 138 -16.31 -3.23 -1.70
C GLY A 138 -15.66 -2.30 -2.72
N PHE A 139 -16.48 -1.53 -3.43
CA PHE A 139 -15.98 -0.69 -4.52
C PHE A 139 -15.39 0.63 -4.03
N VAL A 140 -16.18 1.46 -3.34
CA VAL A 140 -15.76 2.84 -3.02
C VAL A 140 -14.58 2.88 -2.06
N VAL A 141 -14.66 2.15 -0.93
CA VAL A 141 -13.51 2.04 0.00
C VAL A 141 -12.35 1.28 -0.65
N GLY A 142 -12.59 0.27 -1.47
CA GLY A 142 -11.55 -0.49 -2.18
C GLY A 142 -10.75 0.38 -3.16
N ILE A 143 -11.44 1.15 -4.01
CA ILE A 143 -10.83 2.12 -4.93
C ILE A 143 -10.07 3.19 -4.15
N GLY A 144 -10.69 3.75 -3.10
CA GLY A 144 -10.04 4.74 -2.24
C GLY A 144 -8.76 4.19 -1.59
N GLY A 145 -8.80 2.95 -1.12
CA GLY A 145 -7.63 2.26 -0.59
C GLY A 145 -6.53 2.05 -1.64
N GLY A 146 -6.88 1.65 -2.86
CA GLY A 146 -5.92 1.50 -3.96
C GLY A 146 -5.22 2.81 -4.34
N CYS A 147 -5.94 3.94 -4.27
CA CYS A 147 -5.36 5.27 -4.47
C CYS A 147 -4.31 5.64 -3.41
N LEU A 148 -4.42 5.13 -2.19
CA LEU A 148 -3.50 5.41 -1.09
C LEU A 148 -2.34 4.40 -1.02
N PHE A 149 -2.61 3.14 -1.36
CA PHE A 149 -1.65 2.05 -1.19
C PHE A 149 -0.39 2.25 -2.05
N VAL A 150 -0.54 2.56 -3.34
CA VAL A 150 0.62 2.73 -4.23
C VAL A 150 1.51 3.91 -3.83
N PRO A 151 0.97 5.13 -3.61
CA PRO A 151 1.77 6.24 -3.12
C PRO A 151 2.48 5.96 -1.80
N SER A 152 1.87 5.18 -0.90
CA SER A 152 2.46 4.86 0.40
C SER A 152 3.80 4.12 0.30
N LEU A 153 3.98 3.28 -0.73
CA LEU A 153 5.24 2.57 -0.96
C LEU A 153 6.16 3.35 -1.89
N ALA A 154 5.61 3.94 -2.95
CA ALA A 154 6.39 4.61 -3.99
C ALA A 154 7.04 5.92 -3.53
N ILE A 155 6.56 6.54 -2.45
CA ILE A 155 7.15 7.76 -1.91
C ILE A 155 8.42 7.51 -1.10
N LEU A 156 8.69 6.28 -0.67
CA LEU A 156 9.84 5.96 0.19
C LEU A 156 11.13 5.75 -0.61
N SER A 157 11.04 5.13 -1.80
CA SER A 157 12.21 4.76 -2.59
C SER A 157 13.08 5.94 -3.05
N PRO A 158 12.55 7.16 -3.33
CA PRO A 158 13.42 8.31 -3.64
C PRO A 158 14.12 8.89 -2.40
N TYR A 159 13.61 8.65 -1.19
CA TYR A 159 14.13 9.24 0.04
C TYR A 159 15.14 8.36 0.78
N PHE A 160 15.10 7.04 0.55
CA PHE A 160 15.96 6.06 1.21
C PHE A 160 16.58 5.09 0.20
N ASN A 161 17.87 4.83 0.35
CA ASN A 161 18.60 3.80 -0.38
C ASN A 161 19.13 2.76 0.61
N THR A 162 20.14 3.11 1.43
CA THR A 162 20.72 2.17 2.40
C THR A 162 19.72 1.78 3.49
N ARG A 163 18.81 2.69 3.87
CA ARG A 163 17.81 2.46 4.94
C ARG A 163 16.41 2.14 4.39
N LEU A 164 16.28 1.83 3.11
CA LEU A 164 14.99 1.62 2.46
C LEU A 164 14.18 0.48 3.10
N GLY A 165 14.84 -0.65 3.41
CA GLY A 165 14.18 -1.77 4.08
C GLY A 165 13.59 -1.40 5.44
N LEU A 166 14.31 -0.60 6.23
CA LEU A 166 13.82 -0.10 7.52
C LEU A 166 12.65 0.87 7.33
N ALA A 167 12.74 1.81 6.36
CA ALA A 167 11.68 2.75 6.08
C ALA A 167 10.38 2.05 5.64
N ILE A 168 10.49 1.06 4.74
CA ILE A 168 9.36 0.23 4.31
C ILE A 168 8.83 -0.60 5.48
N GLY A 169 9.70 -1.20 6.29
CA GLY A 169 9.32 -1.99 7.46
C GLY A 169 8.54 -1.17 8.50
N LEU A 170 9.02 0.03 8.82
CA LEU A 170 8.31 0.97 9.68
C LEU A 170 6.98 1.39 9.07
N ALA A 171 6.92 1.80 7.80
CA ALA A 171 5.65 2.14 7.17
C ALA A 171 4.65 0.96 7.19
N ALA A 172 5.13 -0.25 6.87
CA ALA A 172 4.34 -1.48 6.88
C ALA A 172 3.85 -1.87 8.28
N SER A 173 4.54 -1.45 9.35
CA SER A 173 4.11 -1.69 10.73
C SER A 173 2.77 -1.01 11.06
N GLY A 174 2.40 0.03 10.31
CA GLY A 174 1.11 0.73 10.46
C GLY A 174 -0.08 -0.19 10.26
N SER A 175 0.00 -1.18 9.36
CA SER A 175 -1.11 -2.10 9.13
C SER A 175 -1.43 -2.95 10.37
N SER A 176 -0.40 -3.28 11.15
CA SER A 176 -0.53 -4.12 12.33
C SER A 176 -1.25 -3.37 13.44
N ILE A 177 -0.86 -2.11 13.68
CA ILE A 177 -1.52 -1.26 14.68
C ILE A 177 -2.94 -0.91 14.21
N GLY A 178 -3.13 -0.60 12.92
CA GLY A 178 -4.46 -0.37 12.34
C GLY A 178 -5.37 -1.61 12.44
N GLY A 179 -4.80 -2.79 12.22
CA GLY A 179 -5.48 -4.08 12.38
C GLY A 179 -5.78 -4.48 13.82
N ILE A 180 -5.38 -3.66 14.82
CA ILE A 180 -5.78 -3.79 16.22
C ILE A 180 -6.81 -2.72 16.56
N ILE A 181 -6.51 -1.46 16.23
CA ILE A 181 -7.33 -0.31 16.63
C ILE A 181 -8.71 -0.35 15.99
N TYR A 182 -8.81 -0.59 14.67
CA TYR A 182 -10.10 -0.58 13.98
C TYR A 182 -11.04 -1.73 14.39
N PRO A 183 -10.59 -2.99 14.50
CA PRO A 183 -11.42 -4.08 15.05
C PRO A 183 -11.92 -3.82 16.46
N VAL A 184 -11.02 -3.39 17.36
CA VAL A 184 -11.38 -3.09 18.75
C VAL A 184 -12.38 -1.93 18.83
N MET A 185 -12.17 -0.89 18.02
CA MET A 185 -13.08 0.24 17.93
C MET A 185 -14.46 -0.21 17.44
N PHE A 186 -14.55 -1.04 16.39
CA PHE A 186 -15.82 -1.58 15.91
C PHE A 186 -16.51 -2.41 16.99
N ALA A 187 -15.83 -3.41 17.55
CA ALA A 187 -16.39 -4.33 18.54
C ALA A 187 -16.88 -3.64 19.81
N LYS A 188 -16.24 -2.54 20.24
CA LYS A 188 -16.64 -1.81 21.46
C LYS A 188 -17.75 -0.79 21.22
N LEU A 189 -17.80 -0.17 20.04
CA LEU A 189 -18.78 0.86 19.72
C LEU A 189 -20.09 0.28 19.19
N ILE A 190 -20.04 -0.87 18.52
CA ILE A 190 -21.21 -1.43 17.83
C ILE A 190 -22.41 -1.65 18.76
N ASP A 191 -22.17 -2.13 19.98
CA ASP A 191 -23.21 -2.38 20.98
C ASP A 191 -23.66 -1.12 21.74
N GLN A 192 -22.86 -0.04 21.71
CA GLN A 192 -23.15 1.20 22.45
C GLN A 192 -23.90 2.24 21.61
N VAL A 193 -23.46 2.43 20.36
CA VAL A 193 -23.97 3.51 19.48
C VAL A 193 -24.63 2.98 18.20
N GLY A 194 -24.61 1.66 17.99
CA GLY A 194 -25.16 1.02 16.81
C GLY A 194 -24.26 1.12 15.57
N PHE A 195 -24.66 0.44 14.49
CA PHE A 195 -23.87 0.30 13.27
C PHE A 195 -23.56 1.62 12.59
N GLY A 196 -24.58 2.43 12.31
CA GLY A 196 -24.40 3.69 11.56
C GLY A 196 -23.39 4.63 12.22
N TRP A 197 -23.51 4.87 13.53
CA TRP A 197 -22.56 5.72 14.25
C TRP A 197 -21.17 5.09 14.39
N THR A 198 -21.09 3.77 14.60
CA THR A 198 -19.80 3.06 14.66
C THR A 198 -19.00 3.24 13.37
N THR A 199 -19.65 3.02 12.22
CA THR A 199 -19.01 3.18 10.90
C THR A 199 -18.63 4.64 10.62
N ARG A 200 -19.43 5.61 11.06
CA ARG A 200 -19.06 7.05 10.96
C ARG A 200 -17.85 7.40 11.81
N ILE A 201 -17.78 6.90 13.05
CA ILE A 201 -16.61 7.12 13.92
C ILE A 201 -15.35 6.55 13.28
N ILE A 202 -15.43 5.35 12.70
CA ILE A 202 -14.33 4.76 11.92
C ILE A 202 -13.95 5.68 10.74
N GLY A 203 -14.92 6.19 9.99
CA GLY A 203 -14.68 7.13 8.89
C GLY A 203 -14.03 8.45 9.34
N PHE A 204 -14.44 9.01 10.48
CA PHE A 204 -13.83 10.22 11.05
C PHE A 204 -12.42 9.96 11.59
N ALA A 205 -12.18 8.81 12.21
CA ALA A 205 -10.84 8.40 12.62
C ALA A 205 -9.91 8.23 11.41
N ALA A 206 -10.41 7.64 10.32
CA ALA A 206 -9.69 7.54 9.07
C ALA A 206 -9.41 8.92 8.47
N LEU A 207 -10.38 9.84 8.48
CA LEU A 207 -10.17 11.22 8.03
C LEU A 207 -9.07 11.91 8.84
N ALA A 208 -9.14 11.87 10.17
CA ALA A 208 -8.17 12.53 11.05
C ALA A 208 -6.74 12.03 10.81
N THR A 209 -6.57 10.72 10.68
CA THR A 209 -5.26 10.10 10.43
C THR A 209 -4.76 10.33 9.00
N LEU A 210 -5.66 10.36 8.01
CA LEU A 210 -5.32 10.58 6.60
C LEU A 210 -5.12 12.06 6.22
N LEU A 211 -5.53 13.02 7.06
CA LEU A 211 -5.13 14.42 6.89
C LEU A 211 -3.62 14.62 7.04
N VAL A 212 -2.95 13.78 7.85
CA VAL A 212 -1.51 13.82 8.04
C VAL A 212 -0.75 13.62 6.72
N PRO A 213 -0.91 12.51 5.97
CA PRO A 213 -0.23 12.33 4.68
C PRO A 213 -0.58 13.41 3.65
N ILE A 214 -1.79 13.97 3.66
CA ILE A 214 -2.13 15.12 2.78
C ILE A 214 -1.21 16.32 3.04
N CYS A 215 -0.91 16.59 4.32
CA CYS A 215 -0.07 17.71 4.72
C CYS A 215 1.44 17.44 4.58
N VAL A 216 1.90 16.23 4.90
CA VAL A 216 3.33 15.92 5.02
C VAL A 216 3.94 15.23 3.79
N SER A 217 3.12 14.53 2.99
CA SER A 217 3.65 13.74 1.88
C SER A 217 4.05 14.61 0.70
N ARG A 218 5.31 14.48 0.29
CA ARG A 218 5.91 15.25 -0.81
C ARG A 218 6.78 14.36 -1.69
N MET A 219 6.52 14.41 -2.99
CA MET A 219 7.37 13.74 -3.98
C MET A 219 8.72 14.48 -4.08
N LEU A 220 9.83 13.75 -3.92
CA LEU A 220 11.18 14.31 -4.03
C LEU A 220 11.56 14.57 -5.49
N THR A 221 11.32 13.57 -6.34
CA THR A 221 11.66 13.59 -7.76
C THR A 221 10.52 12.98 -8.55
N LYS A 222 10.15 13.59 -9.68
CA LYS A 222 9.24 12.95 -10.63
C LYS A 222 9.99 11.82 -11.33
N PRO A 223 9.46 10.59 -11.39
CA PRO A 223 10.06 9.52 -12.17
C PRO A 223 10.30 9.98 -13.62
N GLY A 224 11.53 9.86 -14.11
CA GLY A 224 11.91 10.33 -15.45
C GLY A 224 11.22 9.58 -16.60
N ARG A 225 10.58 8.44 -16.31
CA ARG A 225 9.82 7.65 -17.29
C ARG A 225 8.52 7.17 -16.65
N VAL A 226 7.40 7.46 -17.30
CA VAL A 226 6.08 6.93 -16.92
C VAL A 226 6.06 5.45 -17.24
N ARG A 227 5.75 4.60 -16.24
CA ARG A 227 5.60 3.16 -16.47
C ARG A 227 4.46 2.88 -17.44
N LYS A 228 4.66 1.93 -18.36
CA LYS A 228 3.56 1.36 -19.14
C LYS A 228 2.67 0.56 -18.20
N LEU A 229 1.36 0.61 -18.41
CA LEU A 229 0.37 -0.15 -17.64
C LEU A 229 0.63 -1.66 -17.64
N LEU A 230 1.18 -2.15 -18.75
CA LEU A 230 1.48 -3.54 -18.94
C LEU A 230 2.79 -3.64 -19.71
N ASP A 231 3.80 -4.20 -19.05
CA ASP A 231 5.07 -4.53 -19.70
C ASP A 231 5.12 -6.03 -19.90
N MET A 232 4.91 -6.45 -21.15
CA MET A 232 4.88 -7.88 -21.53
C MET A 232 6.23 -8.56 -21.31
N THR A 233 7.31 -7.78 -21.26
CA THR A 233 8.66 -8.32 -20.97
C THR A 233 8.76 -8.89 -19.56
N ALA A 234 7.94 -8.42 -18.61
CA ALA A 234 7.91 -8.94 -17.25
C ALA A 234 7.50 -10.42 -17.18
N PHE A 235 6.66 -10.90 -18.10
CA PHE A 235 6.26 -12.31 -18.14
C PHE A 235 7.32 -13.23 -18.73
N THR A 236 8.34 -12.66 -19.38
CA THR A 236 9.45 -13.43 -19.98
C THR A 236 10.65 -13.52 -19.04
N ASP A 237 10.69 -12.71 -17.97
CA ASP A 237 11.74 -12.74 -16.95
C ASP A 237 11.49 -13.88 -15.95
N GLY A 238 12.20 -14.99 -16.12
CA GLY A 238 12.08 -16.21 -15.31
C GLY A 238 12.27 -15.96 -13.79
N PRO A 239 13.36 -15.31 -13.34
CA PRO A 239 13.54 -14.90 -11.95
C PRO A 239 12.38 -14.07 -11.38
N PHE A 240 11.88 -13.09 -12.13
CA PHE A 240 10.73 -12.29 -11.71
C PHE A 240 9.47 -13.14 -11.57
N MET A 241 9.18 -14.00 -12.56
CA MET A 241 8.01 -14.89 -12.51
C MET A 241 8.11 -15.89 -11.36
N LEU A 242 9.28 -16.46 -11.09
CA LEU A 242 9.49 -17.34 -9.94
C LEU A 242 9.23 -16.61 -8.61
N CYS A 243 9.68 -15.36 -8.50
CA CYS A 243 9.38 -14.51 -7.35
C CYS A 243 7.87 -14.26 -7.20
N VAL A 244 7.16 -13.95 -8.29
CA VAL A 244 5.71 -13.75 -8.30
C VAL A 244 4.97 -15.03 -7.86
N PHE A 245 5.35 -16.19 -8.39
CA PHE A 245 4.78 -17.48 -7.96
C PHE A 245 5.06 -17.75 -6.47
N GLY A 246 6.28 -17.50 -6.00
CA GLY A 246 6.64 -17.62 -4.58
C GLY A 246 5.80 -16.69 -3.69
N CYS A 247 5.63 -15.43 -4.09
CA CYS A 247 4.76 -14.49 -3.38
C CYS A 247 3.30 -14.95 -3.38
N PHE A 248 2.79 -15.49 -4.49
CA PHE A 248 1.42 -16.00 -4.57
C PHE A 248 1.17 -17.11 -3.54
N PHE A 249 2.02 -18.15 -3.50
CA PHE A 249 1.88 -19.23 -2.52
C PHE A 249 2.14 -18.76 -1.08
N GLY A 250 3.11 -17.85 -0.89
CA GLY A 250 3.38 -17.24 0.41
C GLY A 250 2.20 -16.46 0.96
N PHE A 251 1.55 -15.63 0.14
CA PHE A 251 0.35 -14.90 0.54
C PHE A 251 -0.85 -15.83 0.74
N ALA A 252 -1.03 -16.84 -0.11
CA ALA A 252 -2.08 -17.83 0.08
C ALA A 252 -1.93 -18.55 1.44
N GLY A 253 -0.72 -19.00 1.76
CA GLY A 253 -0.43 -19.66 3.03
C GLY A 253 -0.59 -18.75 4.25
N ILE A 254 -0.06 -17.52 4.19
CA ILE A 254 -0.09 -16.61 5.35
C ILE A 254 -1.52 -16.18 5.71
N TYR A 255 -2.39 -15.94 4.73
CA TYR A 255 -3.78 -15.55 4.99
C TYR A 255 -4.61 -16.71 5.53
N VAL A 256 -4.41 -17.93 5.02
CA VAL A 256 -5.05 -19.12 5.58
C VAL A 256 -4.71 -19.25 7.06
N ALA A 257 -3.43 -19.15 7.43
CA ALA A 257 -3.02 -19.19 8.83
C ALA A 257 -3.63 -18.03 9.64
N PHE A 258 -3.60 -16.80 9.13
CA PHE A 258 -4.09 -15.61 9.83
C PHE A 258 -5.59 -15.69 10.18
N PHE A 259 -6.41 -16.25 9.29
CA PHE A 259 -7.87 -16.38 9.52
C PHE A 259 -8.26 -17.66 10.28
N TYR A 260 -7.61 -18.80 9.99
CA TYR A 260 -8.00 -20.07 10.61
C TYR A 260 -7.49 -20.24 12.03
N VAL A 261 -6.40 -19.57 12.42
CA VAL A 261 -5.86 -19.70 13.79
C VAL A 261 -6.87 -19.21 14.86
N PRO A 262 -7.49 -18.02 14.74
CA PRO A 262 -8.57 -17.61 15.66
C PRO A 262 -9.80 -18.54 15.62
N PHE A 263 -10.18 -19.01 14.43
CA PHE A 263 -11.30 -19.94 14.25
C PHE A 263 -11.05 -21.27 14.97
N PHE A 264 -9.87 -21.87 14.77
CA PHE A 264 -9.47 -23.12 15.41
C PHE A 264 -9.38 -22.99 16.94
N ALA A 265 -8.84 -21.86 17.44
CA ALA A 265 -8.78 -21.59 18.87
C ALA A 265 -10.18 -21.53 19.53
N SER A 266 -11.17 -21.02 18.80
CA SER A 266 -12.56 -20.95 19.24
C SER A 266 -13.28 -22.30 19.12
N SER A 267 -13.07 -23.05 18.03
CA SER A 267 -13.75 -24.33 17.79
C SER A 267 -13.28 -25.45 18.72
N SER A 268 -12.02 -25.37 19.16
CA SER A 268 -11.38 -26.39 20.01
C SER A 268 -11.67 -26.18 21.51
N GLY A 269 -12.42 -25.13 21.88
CA GLY A 269 -12.78 -24.84 23.27
C GLY A 269 -11.64 -24.26 24.13
N PHE A 270 -10.45 -24.01 23.58
CA PHE A 270 -9.30 -23.48 24.32
C PHE A 270 -9.49 -22.01 24.74
N TRP A 271 -10.20 -21.19 23.95
CA TRP A 271 -10.39 -19.76 24.18
C TRP A 271 -11.89 -19.39 24.07
N SER A 272 -12.42 -18.66 25.07
CA SER A 272 -13.76 -18.05 25.00
C SER A 272 -13.79 -16.95 23.92
N ALA A 273 -14.94 -16.69 23.29
CA ALA A 273 -15.10 -15.71 22.20
C ALA A 273 -14.48 -14.33 22.50
N SER A 274 -14.57 -13.87 23.75
CA SER A 274 -13.97 -12.61 24.20
C SER A 274 -12.44 -12.62 24.19
N LYS A 275 -11.81 -13.79 24.33
CA LYS A 275 -10.35 -13.95 24.31
C LYS A 275 -9.78 -14.15 22.91
N SER A 276 -10.58 -14.53 21.91
CA SER A 276 -10.16 -14.65 20.51
C SER A 276 -9.68 -13.32 19.91
N LEU A 277 -10.23 -12.19 20.40
CA LEU A 277 -9.73 -10.85 20.06
C LEU A 277 -8.27 -10.63 20.50
N TYR A 278 -7.84 -11.21 21.63
CA TYR A 278 -6.44 -11.13 22.06
C TYR A 278 -5.52 -11.88 21.11
N LEU A 279 -5.98 -12.95 20.47
CA LEU A 279 -5.18 -13.69 19.48
C LEU A 279 -4.87 -12.82 18.27
N VAL A 280 -5.85 -12.07 17.77
CA VAL A 280 -5.66 -11.10 16.67
C VAL A 280 -4.69 -10.00 17.10
N CYS A 281 -4.78 -9.52 18.33
CA CYS A 281 -3.83 -8.55 18.88
C CYS A 281 -2.41 -9.12 18.98
N ILE A 282 -2.24 -10.36 19.45
CA ILE A 282 -0.93 -11.02 19.56
C ILE A 282 -0.31 -11.23 18.17
N LEU A 283 -1.08 -11.72 17.20
CA LEU A 283 -0.61 -11.92 15.83
C LEU A 283 -0.18 -10.62 15.17
N ASN A 284 -0.98 -9.55 15.31
CA ASN A 284 -0.61 -8.23 14.80
C ASN A 284 0.59 -7.63 15.54
N THR A 285 0.70 -7.82 16.86
CA THR A 285 1.87 -7.37 17.64
C THR A 285 3.13 -8.09 17.19
N GLY A 286 3.09 -9.41 17.00
CA GLY A 286 4.19 -10.18 16.42
C GLY A 286 4.54 -9.69 15.02
N SER A 287 3.55 -9.37 14.19
CA SER A 287 3.77 -8.82 12.85
C SER A 287 4.43 -7.44 12.87
N PHE A 288 4.07 -6.56 13.81
CA PHE A 288 4.69 -5.25 13.99
C PHE A 288 6.20 -5.39 14.24
N PHE A 289 6.57 -6.28 15.17
CA PHE A 289 7.96 -6.56 15.49
C PHE A 289 8.68 -7.28 14.34
N GLY A 290 8.03 -8.27 13.72
CA GLY A 290 8.57 -9.03 12.58
C GLY A 290 8.81 -8.17 11.33
N ARG A 291 8.11 -7.06 11.17
CA ARG A 291 8.33 -6.10 10.07
C ARG A 291 9.40 -5.06 10.37
N THR A 292 9.78 -4.87 11.64
CA THR A 292 10.68 -3.78 12.05
C THR A 292 12.06 -4.29 12.49
N LEU A 293 12.10 -5.32 13.34
CA LEU A 293 13.35 -5.85 13.90
C LEU A 293 14.26 -6.50 12.85
N PRO A 294 13.80 -7.40 11.96
CA PRO A 294 14.67 -7.98 10.93
C PRO A 294 15.23 -6.93 9.98
N ASN A 295 14.41 -5.95 9.58
CA ASN A 295 14.83 -4.85 8.71
C ASN A 295 15.88 -3.94 9.38
N TRP A 296 15.80 -3.77 10.70
CA TRP A 296 16.82 -3.06 11.46
C TRP A 296 18.12 -3.87 11.61
N LEU A 297 18.02 -5.17 11.90
CA LEU A 297 19.17 -6.08 12.00
C LEU A 297 19.92 -6.22 10.66
N LEU A 298 19.19 -6.18 9.54
CA LEU A 298 19.76 -6.18 8.17
C LEU A 298 20.67 -4.98 7.90
N LEU A 299 20.36 -3.82 8.49
CA LEU A 299 21.18 -2.61 8.35
C LEU A 299 22.53 -2.76 9.09
N TRP A 300 22.54 -3.54 10.17
CA TRP A 300 23.72 -3.75 11.02
C TRP A 300 24.63 -4.88 10.53
N SER A 301 24.06 -5.88 9.85
CA SER A 301 24.78 -7.10 9.46
C SER A 301 25.47 -7.04 8.08
N GLY A 302 25.18 -6.04 7.25
CA GLY A 302 25.70 -5.97 5.88
C GLY A 302 25.04 -7.04 4.99
N LEU A 303 24.32 -6.62 3.94
CA LEU A 303 23.49 -7.51 3.12
C LEU A 303 24.29 -8.64 2.46
N GLN A 304 24.01 -9.89 2.87
CA GLN A 304 23.99 -11.08 2.00
C GLN A 304 23.30 -12.32 2.63
N ASN A 305 23.19 -12.44 3.95
CA ASN A 305 22.86 -13.74 4.57
C ASN A 305 21.43 -13.96 5.12
N LEU A 306 20.53 -12.96 5.16
CA LEU A 306 19.24 -13.12 5.89
C LEU A 306 18.02 -13.52 5.04
N GLY A 307 18.06 -13.41 3.71
CA GLY A 307 16.99 -13.96 2.86
C GLY A 307 16.83 -15.49 3.05
N LEU A 308 17.92 -16.15 3.46
CA LEU A 308 17.95 -17.54 3.89
C LEU A 308 17.48 -17.70 5.34
N ALA A 309 17.85 -16.79 6.26
CA ALA A 309 17.56 -16.96 7.68
C ALA A 309 16.06 -16.84 8.04
N THR A 310 15.28 -15.98 7.37
CA THR A 310 13.82 -15.92 7.60
C THR A 310 13.07 -17.13 7.07
N ASN A 311 13.58 -17.80 6.03
CA ASN A 311 13.02 -19.08 5.58
C ASN A 311 13.42 -20.23 6.51
N VAL A 312 14.63 -20.18 7.09
CA VAL A 312 15.13 -21.20 8.03
C VAL A 312 14.45 -21.11 9.40
N THR A 313 14.03 -19.92 9.86
CA THR A 313 13.29 -19.79 11.14
C THR A 313 11.82 -20.24 11.05
N CYS A 314 11.25 -20.37 9.84
CA CYS A 314 9.93 -21.00 9.64
C CYS A 314 10.02 -22.51 9.37
N SER A 315 11.22 -23.08 9.26
CA SER A 315 11.45 -24.53 9.06
C SER A 315 12.00 -25.23 10.31
N SER A 316 11.81 -24.64 11.50
CA SER A 316 12.21 -25.23 12.79
C SER A 316 11.07 -25.16 13.79
#